data_AF-A0A061N4E4-F1
#
_entry.id   AF-A0A061N4E4-F1
#
_cell.length_a   1.000
_cell.length_b   1.000
_cell.length_c   1.000
_cell.angle_alpha   90.00
_cell.angle_beta   90.00
_cell.angle_gamma   90.00
#
_symmetry.space_group_name_H-M   'P 1'
#
loop_
_entity.id
_entity.type
_entity.pdbx_description
1 polymer ?
#
loop_
_entity_poly.entity_id
_entity_poly.type
_entity_poly.pdbx_seq_one_letter_code
_entity_poly.pdbx_strand_id
1 'polypeptide(L)'
;MKKLLGFALAVTLCISIHIEAKASYYPDVPLEHDYAEAINLLSERGVVGGYHDGTFRPDESVTRGQAAAFLANALELNLYHSEINPFVDLPDDHPFAPHATALYTNGIMVGHHSRTTFRPQDQLTSAQLASVLVRSFRLDEEENALENVRNATHLDNIRTLSERSFEISIPSNQVTRAELAGAIVYFMEDEREWTFCAKLACRTMNDGGREK
;
A
#
# COMPACT_ATOMS: atom_id res chain seq x y z
N MET A 1 -25.54 33.17 66.18
CA MET A 1 -26.25 33.55 64.92
C MET A 1 -25.36 34.61 64.25
N LYS A 2 -24.70 34.41 63.11
CA LYS A 2 -25.21 34.05 61.78
C LYS A 2 -24.07 33.43 60.96
N LYS A 3 -24.48 32.58 60.02
CA LYS A 3 -23.72 31.69 59.15
C LYS A 3 -22.86 32.49 58.15
N LEU A 4 -21.60 32.11 57.96
CA LEU A 4 -20.82 32.39 56.75
C LEU A 4 -20.18 31.07 56.31
N LEU A 5 -21.05 30.23 55.78
CA LEU A 5 -20.74 29.01 55.05
C LEU A 5 -20.85 29.36 53.57
N GLY A 6 -19.78 29.12 52.81
CA GLY A 6 -19.76 29.38 51.38
C GLY A 6 -18.35 29.33 50.83
N PHE A 7 -17.64 28.23 51.10
CA PHE A 7 -16.37 27.89 50.48
C PHE A 7 -16.63 27.80 48.97
N ALA A 8 -16.24 28.83 48.22
CA ALA A 8 -16.17 28.75 46.77
C ALA A 8 -15.03 27.79 46.43
N LEU A 9 -15.31 26.48 46.49
CA LEU A 9 -14.47 25.45 45.94
C LEU A 9 -14.56 25.64 44.41
N ALA A 10 -13.70 26.50 43.88
CA ALA A 10 -13.38 26.48 42.47
C ALA A 10 -12.83 25.07 42.20
N VAL A 11 -13.72 24.16 41.80
CA VAL A 11 -13.33 22.91 41.16
C VAL A 11 -12.80 23.35 39.80
N THR A 12 -11.54 23.79 39.81
CA THR A 12 -10.77 23.97 38.60
C THR A 12 -10.63 22.57 38.03
N LEU A 13 -11.56 22.22 37.15
CA LEU A 13 -11.51 21.06 36.30
C LEU A 13 -10.24 21.24 35.46
N CYS A 14 -9.11 20.80 35.99
CA CYS A 14 -7.91 20.56 35.22
C CYS A 14 -8.28 19.43 34.27
N ILE A 15 -8.85 19.80 33.13
CA ILE A 15 -8.87 18.94 31.95
C ILE A 15 -7.39 18.77 31.63
N SER A 16 -6.81 17.67 32.12
CA SER A 16 -5.49 17.23 31.71
C SER A 16 -5.60 16.91 30.24
N ILE A 17 -5.27 17.88 29.40
CA ILE A 17 -5.05 17.67 27.98
C ILE A 17 -3.85 16.74 27.91
N HIS A 18 -4.12 15.44 27.75
CA HIS A 18 -3.08 14.48 27.46
C HIS A 18 -2.71 14.68 26.00
N ILE A 19 -1.63 15.43 25.78
CA ILE A 19 -0.98 15.46 24.48
C ILE A 19 -0.23 14.14 24.37
N GLU A 20 -0.85 13.13 23.78
CA GLU A 20 -0.13 11.93 23.34
C GLU A 20 0.82 12.36 22.23
N ALA A 21 2.13 12.38 22.53
CA ALA A 21 3.14 12.65 21.53
C ALA A 21 3.14 11.49 20.52
N LYS A 22 2.92 11.81 19.23
CA LYS A 22 3.08 10.85 18.12
C LYS A 22 4.51 10.32 18.17
N ALA A 23 4.68 9.04 18.43
CA ALA A 23 5.99 8.40 18.42
C ALA A 23 6.31 7.91 17.01
N SER A 24 7.59 7.89 16.64
CA SER A 24 7.99 7.18 15.43
C SER A 24 7.89 5.68 15.64
N TYR A 25 7.42 4.97 14.62
CA TYR A 25 7.36 3.51 14.64
C TYR A 25 8.75 2.87 14.50
N TYR A 26 9.69 3.56 13.83
CA TYR A 26 11.04 3.05 13.58
C TYR A 26 12.11 4.07 13.97
N PRO A 27 13.25 3.63 14.54
CA PRO A 27 14.31 4.53 14.99
C PRO A 27 15.01 5.27 13.84
N ASP A 28 14.99 4.72 12.63
CA ASP A 28 15.59 5.29 11.42
C ASP A 28 14.60 6.09 10.56
N VAL A 29 13.39 6.35 11.07
CA VAL A 29 12.40 7.21 10.43
C VAL A 29 12.02 8.33 11.40
N PRO A 30 12.77 9.45 11.44
CA PRO A 30 12.41 10.62 12.25
C PRO A 30 11.02 11.15 11.88
N LEU A 31 10.30 11.80 12.80
CA LEU A 31 8.96 12.34 12.53
C LEU A 31 8.96 13.43 11.45
N GLU A 32 10.10 14.07 11.24
CA GLU A 32 10.35 15.09 10.22
C GLU A 32 10.65 14.51 8.83
N HIS A 33 10.80 13.18 8.71
CA HIS A 33 11.01 12.55 7.41
C HIS A 33 9.74 12.66 6.55
N ASP A 34 9.89 12.99 5.27
CA ASP A 34 8.77 13.30 4.35
C ASP A 34 7.67 12.21 4.32
N TYR A 35 8.08 10.95 4.46
CA TYR A 35 7.18 9.78 4.47
C TYR A 35 6.89 9.21 5.88
N ALA A 36 7.29 9.87 6.96
CA ALA A 36 7.15 9.34 8.33
C ALA A 36 5.70 9.02 8.69
N GLU A 37 4.77 9.91 8.32
CA GLU A 37 3.35 9.71 8.57
C GLU A 37 2.81 8.48 7.83
N ALA A 38 3.11 8.37 6.53
CA ALA A 38 2.68 7.23 5.72
C ALA A 38 3.25 5.91 6.25
N ILE A 39 4.54 5.88 6.59
CA ILE A 39 5.21 4.69 7.12
C ILE A 39 4.58 4.26 8.45
N ASN A 40 4.34 5.19 9.37
CA ASN A 40 3.71 4.89 10.66
C ASN A 40 2.27 4.39 10.46
N LEU A 41 1.48 5.06 9.62
CA LEU A 41 0.09 4.70 9.32
C LEU A 41 -0.05 3.28 8.78
N LEU A 42 0.81 2.92 7.82
CA LEU A 42 0.83 1.59 7.23
C LEU A 42 1.37 0.53 8.18
N SER A 43 2.33 0.88 9.05
CA SER A 43 2.88 -0.04 10.05
C SER A 43 1.90 -0.36 11.16
N GLU A 44 1.15 0.64 11.63
CA GLU A 44 0.05 0.48 12.60
C GLU A 44 -1.04 -0.46 12.07
N ARG A 45 -1.25 -0.47 10.75
CA ARG A 45 -2.20 -1.36 10.06
C ARG A 45 -1.62 -2.72 9.70
N GLY A 46 -0.34 -2.96 9.95
CA GLY A 46 0.34 -4.19 9.54
C GLY A 46 0.50 -4.35 8.02
N VAL A 47 0.37 -3.27 7.25
CA VAL A 47 0.55 -3.28 5.79
C VAL A 47 2.03 -3.38 5.43
N VAL A 48 2.86 -2.61 6.13
CA VAL A 48 4.32 -2.60 5.96
C VAL A 48 5.01 -3.01 7.26
N GLY A 49 6.20 -3.59 7.13
CA GLY A 49 7.03 -3.99 8.26
C GLY A 49 8.50 -3.59 8.04
N GLY A 50 9.19 -3.39 9.15
CA GLY A 50 10.64 -3.19 9.20
C GLY A 50 11.42 -4.51 9.17
N TYR A 51 12.73 -4.38 9.26
CA TYR A 51 13.69 -5.48 9.34
C TYR A 51 13.83 -5.99 10.78
N HIS A 52 14.45 -7.15 10.94
CA HIS A 52 14.66 -7.78 12.25
C HIS A 52 15.48 -6.92 13.23
N ASP A 53 16.32 -6.01 12.72
CA ASP A 53 17.07 -5.05 13.53
C ASP A 53 16.21 -3.87 14.05
N GLY A 54 14.92 -3.85 13.72
CA GLY A 54 13.98 -2.81 14.13
C GLY A 54 13.95 -1.59 13.20
N THR A 55 14.69 -1.60 12.10
CA THR A 55 14.73 -0.47 11.14
C THR A 55 13.70 -0.60 10.02
N PHE A 56 13.27 0.50 9.42
CA PHE A 56 12.43 0.48 8.22
C PHE A 56 13.24 0.52 6.92
N ARG A 57 14.36 1.25 6.94
CA ARG A 57 15.25 1.57 5.83
C ARG A 57 14.55 2.34 4.72
N PRO A 58 14.14 3.60 4.98
CA PRO A 58 13.28 4.37 4.09
C PRO A 58 13.89 4.62 2.71
N ASP A 59 15.21 4.81 2.65
CA ASP A 59 15.95 5.13 1.43
C ASP A 59 16.42 3.90 0.64
N GLU A 60 16.23 2.68 1.17
CA GLU A 60 16.55 1.47 0.43
C GLU A 60 15.58 1.29 -0.74
N SER A 61 16.12 0.93 -1.90
CA SER A 61 15.32 0.58 -3.06
C SER A 61 14.43 -0.63 -2.78
N VAL A 62 13.17 -0.53 -3.16
CA VAL A 62 12.17 -1.58 -2.95
C VAL A 62 12.28 -2.64 -4.05
N THR A 63 12.44 -3.88 -3.62
CA THR A 63 12.38 -5.02 -4.53
C THR A 63 10.95 -5.27 -4.98
N ARG A 64 10.77 -5.92 -6.14
CA ARG A 64 9.46 -6.33 -6.65
C ARG A 64 8.70 -7.21 -5.67
N GLY A 65 9.38 -8.09 -4.93
CA GLY A 65 8.77 -8.94 -3.91
C GLY A 65 8.26 -8.14 -2.71
N GLN A 66 9.05 -7.18 -2.22
CA GLN A 66 8.62 -6.28 -1.15
C GLN A 66 7.45 -5.39 -1.59
N ALA A 67 7.50 -4.87 -2.82
CA ALA A 67 6.40 -4.09 -3.38
C ALA A 67 5.11 -4.91 -3.48
N ALA A 68 5.22 -6.17 -3.90
CA ALA A 68 4.08 -7.09 -3.93
C ALA A 68 3.48 -7.30 -2.54
N ALA A 69 4.31 -7.48 -1.51
CA ALA A 69 3.83 -7.60 -0.14
C ALA A 69 3.09 -6.35 0.32
N PHE A 70 3.68 -5.16 0.13
CA PHE A 70 3.08 -3.89 0.55
C PHE A 70 1.72 -3.68 -0.10
N LEU A 71 1.64 -3.86 -1.42
CA LEU A 71 0.40 -3.63 -2.17
C LEU A 71 -0.68 -4.67 -1.88
N ALA A 72 -0.32 -5.96 -1.82
CA ALA A 72 -1.30 -7.00 -1.52
C ALA A 72 -1.90 -6.84 -0.11
N ASN A 73 -1.09 -6.42 0.87
CA ASN A 73 -1.56 -6.13 2.21
C ASN A 73 -2.41 -4.85 2.24
N ALA A 74 -1.98 -3.78 1.56
CA ALA A 74 -2.72 -2.52 1.49
C ALA A 74 -4.11 -2.70 0.87
N LEU A 75 -4.21 -3.54 -0.15
CA LEU A 75 -5.45 -3.86 -0.86
C LEU A 75 -6.25 -4.99 -0.21
N GLU A 76 -5.79 -5.53 0.94
CA GLU A 76 -6.43 -6.62 1.67
C GLU A 76 -6.75 -7.85 0.78
N LEU A 77 -5.83 -8.21 -0.13
CA LEU A 77 -6.05 -9.30 -1.07
C LEU A 77 -6.05 -10.67 -0.36
N ASN A 78 -6.87 -11.59 -0.86
CA ASN A 78 -6.86 -12.97 -0.38
C ASN A 78 -5.59 -13.70 -0.86
N LEU A 79 -4.68 -13.94 0.08
CA LEU A 79 -3.38 -14.57 -0.16
C LEU A 79 -3.42 -16.10 -0.36
N TYR A 80 -4.54 -16.76 -0.04
CA TYR A 80 -4.62 -18.22 0.06
C TYR A 80 -5.61 -18.87 -0.93
N HIS A 81 -6.22 -18.08 -1.82
CA HIS A 81 -7.23 -18.57 -2.77
C HIS A 81 -6.73 -18.62 -4.21
N SER A 82 -5.44 -18.40 -4.45
CA SER A 82 -4.89 -18.57 -5.80
C SER A 82 -4.49 -20.03 -6.00
N GLU A 83 -5.32 -20.78 -6.72
CA GLU A 83 -5.13 -22.22 -6.97
C GLU A 83 -3.90 -22.52 -7.85
N ILE A 84 -3.32 -21.52 -8.50
CA ILE A 84 -2.21 -21.70 -9.44
C ILE A 84 -1.18 -20.57 -9.26
N ASN A 85 -0.02 -20.92 -8.71
CA ASN A 85 1.17 -20.07 -8.79
C ASN A 85 1.77 -20.15 -10.20
N PRO A 86 1.76 -19.07 -11.00
CA PRO A 86 2.27 -19.09 -12.37
C PRO A 86 3.81 -18.93 -12.43
N PHE A 87 4.46 -18.66 -11.30
CA PHE A 87 5.85 -18.20 -11.26
C PHE A 87 6.83 -19.32 -10.94
N VAL A 88 7.68 -19.65 -11.91
CA VAL A 88 8.66 -20.74 -11.77
C VAL A 88 9.83 -20.38 -10.83
N ASP A 89 10.05 -19.09 -10.57
CA ASP A 89 11.11 -18.55 -9.71
C ASP A 89 10.59 -18.09 -8.34
N LEU A 90 9.33 -18.39 -8.03
CA LEU A 90 8.71 -18.19 -6.72
C LEU A 90 8.02 -19.50 -6.32
N PRO A 91 8.73 -20.46 -5.71
CA PRO A 91 8.07 -21.66 -5.17
C PRO A 91 7.05 -21.26 -4.09
N ASP A 92 6.03 -22.09 -3.85
CA ASP A 92 4.89 -21.77 -2.97
C ASP A 92 5.29 -21.49 -1.51
N ASP A 93 6.44 -22.00 -1.07
CA ASP A 93 7.02 -21.77 0.26
C ASP A 93 7.82 -20.45 0.36
N HIS A 94 8.02 -19.74 -0.75
CA HIS A 94 8.72 -18.46 -0.76
C HIS A 94 7.87 -17.36 -0.08
N PRO A 95 8.44 -16.51 0.80
CA PRO A 95 7.67 -15.51 1.56
C PRO A 95 6.81 -14.54 0.70
N PHE A 96 7.27 -14.22 -0.51
CA PHE A 96 6.55 -13.36 -1.44
C PHE A 96 5.59 -14.10 -2.39
N ALA A 97 5.61 -15.44 -2.46
CA ALA A 97 4.74 -16.20 -3.36
C ALA A 97 3.24 -15.92 -3.18
N PRO A 98 2.68 -15.91 -1.95
CA PRO A 98 1.25 -15.60 -1.78
C PRO A 98 0.88 -14.19 -2.29
N HIS A 99 1.69 -13.19 -1.97
CA HIS A 99 1.45 -11.80 -2.36
C HIS A 99 1.58 -11.58 -3.87
N ALA A 100 2.64 -12.12 -4.47
CA ALA A 100 2.87 -12.03 -5.92
C ALA A 100 1.74 -12.72 -6.70
N THR A 101 1.31 -13.90 -6.25
CA THR A 101 0.24 -14.65 -6.90
C THR A 101 -1.13 -13.97 -6.75
N ALA A 102 -1.42 -13.39 -5.59
CA ALA A 102 -2.63 -12.60 -5.37
C ALA A 102 -2.69 -11.39 -6.32
N LEU A 103 -1.61 -10.63 -6.44
CA LEU A 103 -1.53 -9.49 -7.36
C LEU A 103 -1.58 -9.91 -8.83
N TYR A 104 -1.01 -11.06 -9.18
CA TYR A 104 -1.13 -11.62 -10.53
C TYR A 104 -2.57 -11.98 -10.87
N THR A 105 -3.26 -12.67 -9.96
CA THR A 105 -4.66 -13.08 -10.13
C THR A 105 -5.59 -11.88 -10.31
N ASN A 106 -5.29 -10.77 -9.62
CA ASN A 106 -6.02 -9.50 -9.74
C ASN A 106 -5.54 -8.63 -10.92
N GLY A 107 -4.56 -9.09 -11.71
CA GLY A 107 -4.05 -8.37 -12.88
C GLY A 107 -3.23 -7.12 -12.54
N ILE A 108 -2.74 -6.98 -11.31
CA ILE A 108 -2.02 -5.80 -10.81
C ILE A 108 -0.52 -5.88 -11.12
N MET A 109 0.12 -6.99 -10.76
CA MET A 109 1.53 -7.27 -11.06
C MET A 109 1.65 -8.49 -11.96
N VAL A 110 2.48 -8.40 -12.99
CA VAL A 110 2.76 -9.48 -13.93
C VAL A 110 4.23 -9.90 -13.90
N GLY A 111 4.50 -11.12 -14.36
CA GLY A 111 5.87 -11.61 -14.57
C GLY A 111 6.61 -10.87 -15.69
N HIS A 112 7.94 -10.93 -15.65
CA HIS A 112 8.86 -10.28 -16.55
C HIS A 112 9.05 -11.07 -17.86
N HIS A 113 8.73 -10.47 -19.01
CA HIS A 113 8.80 -11.03 -20.39
C HIS A 113 8.06 -12.36 -20.66
N SER A 114 8.21 -13.38 -19.80
CA SER A 114 7.68 -14.74 -19.96
C SER A 114 6.34 -14.99 -19.26
N ARG A 115 5.75 -13.98 -18.59
CA ARG A 115 4.59 -14.09 -17.66
C ARG A 115 4.76 -15.06 -16.48
N THR A 116 5.71 -15.97 -16.54
CA THR A 116 5.96 -17.08 -15.60
C THR A 116 7.21 -16.89 -14.77
N THR A 117 7.89 -15.74 -14.88
CA THR A 117 9.07 -15.40 -14.06
C THR A 117 8.82 -14.06 -13.37
N PHE A 118 8.76 -14.03 -12.04
CA PHE A 118 8.40 -12.83 -11.28
C PHE A 118 9.58 -11.90 -11.00
N ARG A 119 10.77 -12.46 -10.75
CA ARG A 119 12.02 -11.79 -10.33
C ARG A 119 11.85 -10.99 -9.04
N PRO A 120 11.61 -11.65 -7.89
CA PRO A 120 11.26 -10.99 -6.63
C PRO A 120 12.37 -10.09 -6.08
N GLN A 121 13.63 -10.34 -6.43
CA GLN A 121 14.80 -9.59 -5.96
C GLN A 121 15.17 -8.41 -6.86
N ASP A 122 14.59 -8.32 -8.07
CA ASP A 122 14.83 -7.19 -8.95
C ASP A 122 14.18 -5.93 -8.33
N GLN A 123 14.83 -4.78 -8.50
CA GLN A 123 14.33 -3.50 -8.03
C GLN A 123 13.10 -3.06 -8.85
N LEU A 124 12.10 -2.47 -8.18
CA LEU A 124 10.95 -1.88 -8.86
C LEU A 124 11.34 -0.50 -9.41
N THR A 125 11.13 -0.30 -10.71
CA THR A 125 11.37 1.01 -11.35
C THR A 125 10.16 1.93 -11.18
N SER A 126 10.37 3.25 -11.23
CA SER A 126 9.30 4.25 -11.17
C SER A 126 8.23 4.05 -12.25
N ALA A 127 8.65 3.62 -13.43
CA ALA A 127 7.74 3.34 -14.55
C ALA A 127 6.89 2.07 -14.29
N GLN A 128 7.47 1.07 -13.65
CA GLN A 128 6.74 -0.13 -13.21
C GLN A 128 5.79 0.21 -12.06
N LEU A 129 6.23 0.99 -11.08
CA LEU A 129 5.37 1.49 -10.00
C LEU A 129 4.15 2.22 -10.58
N ALA A 130 4.35 3.11 -11.56
CA ALA A 130 3.25 3.82 -12.19
C ALA A 130 2.18 2.87 -12.73
N SER A 131 2.60 1.86 -13.49
CA SER A 131 1.68 0.85 -14.02
C SER A 131 1.00 0.02 -12.93
N VAL A 132 1.69 -0.25 -11.83
CA VAL A 132 1.14 -1.01 -10.71
C VAL A 132 0.11 -0.18 -9.93
N LEU A 133 0.36 1.11 -9.70
CA LEU A 133 -0.58 2.01 -9.02
C LEU A 133 -1.85 2.22 -9.87
N VAL A 134 -1.71 2.50 -11.16
CA VAL A 134 -2.87 2.62 -12.07
C VAL A 134 -3.76 1.38 -12.02
N ARG A 135 -3.16 0.18 -12.03
CA ARG A 135 -3.90 -1.08 -11.95
C ARG A 135 -4.49 -1.36 -10.57
N SER A 136 -3.76 -1.03 -9.51
CA SER A 136 -4.19 -1.25 -8.13
C SER A 136 -5.45 -0.46 -7.81
N PHE A 137 -5.51 0.78 -8.27
CA PHE A 137 -6.59 1.72 -7.97
C PHE A 137 -7.53 1.97 -9.16
N ARG A 138 -7.41 1.20 -10.24
CA ARG A 138 -8.27 1.27 -11.45
C ARG A 138 -8.44 2.70 -11.97
N LEU A 139 -7.34 3.43 -12.08
CA LEU A 139 -7.34 4.87 -12.39
C LEU A 139 -7.67 5.19 -13.86
N ASP A 140 -7.80 4.17 -14.70
CA ASP A 140 -8.19 4.27 -16.10
C ASP A 140 -9.70 4.02 -16.26
N GLU A 141 -10.51 5.03 -15.96
CA GLU A 141 -11.93 4.99 -16.28
C GLU A 141 -12.17 5.30 -17.77
N GLU A 142 -12.31 4.27 -18.61
CA GLU A 142 -13.20 4.29 -19.79
C GLU A 142 -13.78 2.89 -20.07
N GLU A 143 -14.95 2.87 -20.71
CA GLU A 143 -15.95 1.79 -20.89
C GLU A 143 -15.44 0.44 -21.47
N ASN A 144 -14.14 0.32 -21.80
CA ASN A 144 -13.46 -0.91 -22.23
C ASN A 144 -12.12 -1.15 -21.48
N ALA A 145 -12.11 -0.89 -20.17
CA ALA A 145 -10.90 -0.83 -19.32
C ALA A 145 -9.97 -2.06 -19.37
N LEU A 146 -10.49 -3.29 -19.40
CA LEU A 146 -9.63 -4.48 -19.26
C LEU A 146 -8.70 -4.76 -20.45
N GLU A 147 -9.05 -4.28 -21.65
CA GLU A 147 -8.20 -4.42 -22.85
C GLU A 147 -7.15 -3.31 -22.94
N ASN A 148 -7.48 -2.10 -22.48
CA ASN A 148 -6.59 -0.94 -22.48
C ASN A 148 -5.52 -1.01 -21.37
N VAL A 149 -5.84 -1.49 -20.16
CA VAL A 149 -4.85 -1.74 -19.08
C VAL A 149 -3.71 -2.67 -19.54
N ARG A 150 -4.07 -3.67 -20.36
CA ARG A 150 -3.13 -4.69 -20.84
C ARG A 150 -2.18 -4.16 -21.91
N ASN A 151 -2.57 -3.09 -22.60
CA ASN A 151 -1.83 -2.51 -23.72
C ASN A 151 -1.18 -1.14 -23.38
N ALA A 152 -1.54 -0.52 -22.25
CA ALA A 152 -0.98 0.75 -21.81
C ALA A 152 0.53 0.66 -21.56
N THR A 153 1.29 1.58 -22.15
CA THR A 153 2.73 1.67 -21.92
C THR A 153 3.01 2.22 -20.51
N HIS A 154 4.23 2.02 -20.00
CA HIS A 154 4.63 2.67 -18.75
C HIS A 154 4.48 4.20 -18.82
N LEU A 155 4.69 4.80 -20.01
CA LEU A 155 4.56 6.24 -20.21
C LEU A 155 3.11 6.71 -20.12
N ASP A 156 2.16 5.93 -20.65
CA ASP A 156 0.74 6.24 -20.54
C ASP A 156 0.29 6.23 -19.08
N ASN A 157 0.73 5.23 -18.31
CA ASN A 157 0.45 5.16 -16.88
C ASN A 157 1.06 6.34 -16.10
N ILE A 158 2.27 6.80 -16.45
CA ILE A 158 2.87 8.00 -15.83
C ILE A 158 2.01 9.24 -16.10
N ARG A 159 1.48 9.40 -17.32
CA ARG A 159 0.58 10.52 -17.64
C ARG A 159 -0.71 10.46 -16.83
N THR A 160 -1.32 9.29 -16.72
CA THR A 160 -2.53 9.08 -15.89
C THR A 160 -2.34 9.53 -14.44
N LEU A 161 -1.15 9.31 -13.88
CA LEU A 161 -0.82 9.75 -12.52
C LEU A 161 -0.54 11.26 -12.44
N SER A 162 0.18 11.81 -13.41
CA SER A 162 0.46 13.25 -13.49
C SER A 162 -0.82 14.07 -13.62
N GLU A 163 -1.83 13.59 -14.35
CA GLU A 163 -3.16 14.21 -14.46
C GLU A 163 -3.91 14.29 -13.13
N ARG A 164 -3.57 13.42 -12.17
CA ARG A 164 -4.12 13.39 -10.80
C ARG A 164 -3.23 14.10 -9.78
N SER A 165 -2.35 14.98 -10.26
CA SER A 165 -1.38 15.72 -9.45
C SER A 165 -0.43 14.83 -8.63
N PHE A 166 -0.31 13.54 -8.98
CA PHE A 166 0.70 12.65 -8.41
C PHE A 166 1.95 12.68 -9.29
N GLU A 167 2.99 13.37 -8.81
CA GLU A 167 4.28 13.41 -9.48
C GLU A 167 5.17 12.28 -8.95
N ILE A 168 5.34 11.23 -9.76
CA ILE A 168 6.45 10.30 -9.56
C ILE A 168 7.73 11.05 -9.96
N SER A 169 8.79 10.95 -9.15
CA SER A 169 10.11 11.46 -9.53
C SER A 169 10.65 10.67 -10.75
N ILE A 170 10.38 11.18 -11.95
CA ILE A 170 10.90 10.67 -13.23
C ILE A 170 12.15 11.52 -13.55
N PRO A 171 13.39 10.98 -13.47
CA PRO A 171 13.74 9.64 -13.92
C PRO A 171 14.51 8.86 -12.85
N SER A 172 13.92 8.63 -11.66
CA SER A 172 14.55 7.63 -10.78
C SER A 172 14.43 6.25 -11.43
N ASN A 173 15.56 5.56 -11.55
CA ASN A 173 15.58 4.17 -12.02
C ASN A 173 15.10 3.19 -10.93
N GLN A 174 14.90 3.67 -9.69
CA GLN A 174 14.60 2.86 -8.51
C GLN A 174 13.62 3.60 -7.60
N VAL A 175 12.64 2.88 -7.07
CA VAL A 175 11.69 3.38 -6.08
C VAL A 175 12.20 2.99 -4.70
N THR A 176 12.17 3.88 -3.71
CA THR A 176 12.51 3.55 -2.33
C THR A 176 11.33 2.94 -1.57
N ARG A 177 11.61 2.26 -0.46
CA ARG A 177 10.57 1.72 0.43
C ARG A 177 9.66 2.82 0.97
N ALA A 178 10.22 3.99 1.28
CA ALA A 178 9.45 5.14 1.74
C ALA A 178 8.57 5.75 0.64
N GLU A 179 9.11 5.91 -0.58
CA GLU A 179 8.35 6.41 -1.73
C GLU A 179 7.15 5.51 -2.04
N LEU A 180 7.32 4.19 -1.97
CA LEU A 180 6.20 3.26 -2.16
C LEU A 180 5.15 3.39 -1.04
N ALA A 181 5.58 3.52 0.23
CA ALA A 181 4.66 3.71 1.34
C ALA A 181 3.84 5.00 1.18
N GLY A 182 4.50 6.10 0.81
CA GLY A 182 3.84 7.37 0.51
C GLY A 182 2.84 7.26 -0.64
N ALA A 183 3.22 6.60 -1.73
CA ALA A 183 2.34 6.40 -2.87
C ALA A 183 1.09 5.59 -2.51
N ILE A 184 1.24 4.53 -1.72
CA ILE A 184 0.10 3.73 -1.25
C ILE A 184 -0.87 4.59 -0.44
N VAL A 185 -0.37 5.36 0.53
CA VAL A 185 -1.21 6.23 1.36
C VAL A 185 -1.90 7.30 0.51
N TYR A 186 -1.17 7.94 -0.41
CA TYR A 186 -1.73 8.94 -1.33
C TYR A 186 -2.97 8.44 -2.06
N PHE A 187 -2.89 7.25 -2.69
CA PHE A 187 -4.01 6.69 -3.46
C PHE A 187 -5.07 6.01 -2.58
N MET A 188 -4.76 5.68 -1.33
CA MET A 188 -5.75 5.18 -0.36
C MET A 188 -6.55 6.30 0.29
N GLU A 189 -5.97 7.50 0.45
CA GLU A 189 -6.62 8.65 1.11
C GLU A 189 -7.49 9.49 0.17
N ASP A 190 -7.28 9.41 -1.15
CA ASP A 190 -8.07 10.15 -2.15
C ASP A 190 -9.52 9.63 -2.29
N GLU A 191 -9.84 8.46 -1.72
CA GLU A 191 -11.20 7.94 -1.73
C GLU A 191 -11.82 7.82 -0.34
N ARG A 192 -13.06 8.33 -0.23
CA ARG A 192 -14.00 8.07 0.87
C ARG A 192 -14.46 6.60 0.90
N GLU A 193 -13.56 5.64 0.71
CA GLU A 193 -13.86 4.26 0.30
C GLU A 193 -12.93 3.20 0.93
N TRP A 194 -12.45 3.35 2.18
CA TRP A 194 -11.90 2.16 2.89
C TRP A 194 -12.93 1.00 2.94
N THR A 195 -14.22 1.33 2.84
CA THR A 195 -15.33 0.37 2.69
C THR A 195 -15.43 -0.33 1.34
N PHE A 196 -14.78 0.15 0.27
CA PHE A 196 -14.87 -0.44 -1.07
C PHE A 196 -13.76 -1.45 -1.35
N CYS A 197 -12.57 -1.29 -0.76
CA CYS A 197 -11.54 -2.35 -0.77
C CYS A 197 -12.09 -3.64 -0.10
N ALA A 198 -12.83 -3.51 1.00
CA ALA A 198 -13.59 -4.63 1.59
C ALA A 198 -14.62 -5.25 0.63
N LYS A 199 -15.24 -4.45 -0.26
CA LYS A 199 -16.15 -4.96 -1.31
C LYS A 199 -15.41 -5.67 -2.45
N LEU A 200 -14.19 -5.26 -2.81
CA LEU A 200 -13.38 -5.97 -3.82
C LEU A 200 -12.96 -7.36 -3.31
N ALA A 201 -12.58 -7.45 -2.03
CA ALA A 201 -12.37 -8.72 -1.34
C ALA A 201 -13.65 -9.59 -1.28
N CYS A 202 -14.83 -8.97 -1.11
CA CYS A 202 -16.11 -9.70 -1.12
C CYS A 202 -16.57 -10.13 -2.52
N ARG A 203 -16.25 -9.37 -3.59
CA ARG A 203 -16.72 -9.66 -4.95
C ARG A 203 -15.96 -10.85 -5.56
N THR A 204 -14.65 -10.96 -5.29
CA THR A 204 -13.83 -12.10 -5.75
C THR A 204 -14.19 -13.42 -5.05
N MET A 205 -14.85 -13.38 -3.88
CA MET A 205 -15.39 -14.59 -3.23
C MET A 205 -16.69 -15.10 -3.84
N ASN A 206 -17.46 -14.25 -4.53
CA ASN A 206 -18.80 -14.61 -5.04
C ASN A 206 -18.79 -15.15 -6.49
N ASP A 207 -17.71 -14.92 -7.24
CA ASP A 207 -17.59 -15.37 -8.63
C ASP A 207 -17.02 -16.80 -8.78
N GLY A 208 -16.56 -17.41 -7.67
CA GLY A 208 -16.11 -18.82 -7.62
C GLY A 208 -17.23 -19.85 -7.40
N GLY A 209 -18.50 -19.45 -7.50
CA GLY A 209 -19.63 -20.27 -7.08
C GLY A 209 -20.82 -20.25 -8.02
N ARG A 210 -20.64 -20.58 -9.31
CA ARG A 210 -21.75 -21.08 -10.14
C ARG A 210 -21.30 -21.81 -11.42
N GLU A 211 -20.83 -23.05 -11.26
CA GLU A 211 -21.13 -24.09 -12.25
C GLU A 211 -22.43 -24.78 -11.87
N LYS A 212 -23.48 -24.57 -12.67
CA LYS A 212 -24.41 -25.59 -13.16
C LYS A 212 -24.97 -25.14 -14.50
#